data_AF-A0A2K4FUJ4-F1
#
_entry.id   AF-A0A2K4FUJ4-F1
#
_cell.length_a   1.000
_cell.length_b   1.000
_cell.length_c   1.000
_cell.angle_alpha   90.00
_cell.angle_beta   90.00
_cell.angle_gamma   90.00
#
_symmetry.space_group_name_H-M   'P 1'
#
loop_
_entity.id
_entity.type
_entity.pdbx_description
1 polymer ?
#
loop_
_entity_poly.entity_id
_entity_poly.type
_entity_poly.pdbx_seq_one_letter_code
_entity_poly.pdbx_strand_id
1 'polypeptide(L)'
;MAQAHAWCWSKAGQLHAIEPELLQAIAEVESGLRSDAINHNRDGTRDIGLMQINSIHLPRLSTQGITEQRLLDDPCLSVEVGASVLAGFITRYGYNWTAVGAYNAGNSPRRQAARLRYARKVWQRYQVFTQARR
;
A
#
# COMPACT_ATOMS: atom_id res chain seq x y z
N MET A 1 -4.90 -1.02 -22.15
CA MET A 1 -3.99 -0.63 -21.04
C MET A 1 -4.32 -1.32 -19.70
N ALA A 2 -5.53 -1.87 -19.47
CA ALA A 2 -5.90 -2.55 -18.21
C ALA A 2 -5.09 -3.83 -17.86
N GLN A 3 -4.52 -4.52 -18.86
CA GLN A 3 -3.73 -5.75 -18.66
C GLN A 3 -2.46 -5.55 -17.84
N ALA A 4 -1.77 -4.40 -18.01
CA ALA A 4 -0.53 -4.11 -17.28
C ALA A 4 -0.77 -3.92 -15.77
N HIS A 5 -1.86 -3.22 -15.43
CA HIS A 5 -2.27 -3.04 -14.03
C HIS A 5 -2.68 -4.37 -13.39
N ALA A 6 -3.52 -5.18 -14.05
CA ALA A 6 -3.94 -6.49 -13.55
C ALA A 6 -2.77 -7.44 -13.25
N TRP A 7 -1.72 -7.39 -14.09
CA TRP A 7 -0.54 -8.22 -13.94
C TRP A 7 0.27 -7.87 -12.67
N CYS A 8 0.49 -6.59 -12.36
CA CYS A 8 1.31 -6.25 -11.21
C CYS A 8 0.62 -6.42 -9.86
N TRP A 9 -0.71 -6.28 -9.78
CA TRP A 9 -1.45 -6.70 -8.58
C TRP A 9 -1.25 -8.19 -8.29
N SER A 10 -1.37 -9.03 -9.33
CA SER A 10 -1.22 -10.48 -9.22
C SER A 10 0.21 -10.88 -8.84
N LYS A 11 1.20 -10.27 -9.50
CA LYS A 11 2.62 -10.53 -9.24
C LYS A 11 3.02 -10.14 -7.81
N ALA A 12 2.68 -8.92 -7.38
CA ALA A 12 3.01 -8.46 -6.03
C ALA A 12 2.30 -9.31 -4.97
N GLY A 13 1.04 -9.68 -5.22
CA GLY A 13 0.29 -10.57 -4.34
C GLY A 13 0.93 -11.96 -4.20
N GLN A 14 1.37 -12.56 -5.31
CA GLN A 14 2.09 -13.84 -5.29
C GLN A 14 3.43 -13.74 -4.54
N LEU A 15 4.21 -12.68 -4.80
CA LEU A 15 5.53 -12.49 -4.18
C LEU A 15 5.46 -12.35 -2.66
N HIS A 16 4.41 -11.69 -2.16
CA HIS A 16 4.27 -11.36 -0.74
C HIS A 16 3.20 -12.18 -0.01
N ALA A 17 2.57 -13.16 -0.69
CA ALA A 17 1.44 -13.94 -0.19
C ALA A 17 0.27 -13.05 0.32
N ILE A 18 -0.09 -12.05 -0.48
CA ILE A 18 -1.17 -11.09 -0.21
C ILE A 18 -2.18 -11.16 -1.35
N GLU A 19 -3.47 -11.14 -1.04
CA GLU A 19 -4.54 -11.12 -2.03
C GLU A 19 -4.43 -9.85 -2.90
N PRO A 20 -4.39 -9.98 -4.25
CA PRO A 20 -4.36 -8.83 -5.15
C PRO A 20 -5.49 -7.82 -4.90
N GLU A 21 -6.67 -8.30 -4.53
CA GLU A 21 -7.84 -7.50 -4.21
C GLU A 21 -7.64 -6.66 -2.94
N LEU A 22 -6.84 -7.14 -1.98
CA LEU A 22 -6.48 -6.36 -0.79
C LEU A 22 -5.51 -5.23 -1.16
N LEU A 23 -4.54 -5.48 -2.04
CA LEU A 23 -3.63 -4.44 -2.55
C LEU A 23 -4.40 -3.36 -3.32
N GLN A 24 -5.37 -3.76 -4.16
CA GLN A 24 -6.26 -2.82 -4.86
C GLN A 24 -7.10 -1.98 -3.89
N ALA A 25 -7.67 -2.62 -2.86
CA ALA A 25 -8.43 -1.91 -1.83
C ALA A 25 -7.58 -0.88 -1.07
N ILE A 26 -6.33 -1.23 -0.74
CA ILE A 26 -5.38 -0.31 -0.12
C ILE A 26 -5.07 0.85 -1.07
N ALA A 27 -4.69 0.57 -2.31
CA ALA A 27 -4.38 1.60 -3.30
C ALA A 27 -5.53 2.58 -3.52
N GLU A 28 -6.77 2.09 -3.52
CA GLU A 28 -7.94 2.95 -3.65
C GLU A 28 -8.16 3.83 -2.41
N VAL A 29 -7.95 3.30 -1.20
CA VAL A 29 -8.02 4.10 0.04
C VAL A 29 -6.89 5.13 0.12
N GLU A 30 -5.70 4.79 -0.39
CA GLU A 30 -4.50 5.62 -0.32
C GLU A 30 -4.52 6.77 -1.34
N SER A 31 -4.75 6.48 -2.62
CA SER A 31 -4.60 7.47 -3.69
C SER A 31 -5.87 7.69 -4.53
N GLY A 32 -6.91 6.88 -4.33
CA GLY A 32 -8.03 6.78 -5.27
C GLY A 32 -7.59 6.17 -6.60
N LEU A 33 -6.61 5.25 -6.57
CA LEU A 33 -6.00 4.62 -7.75
C LEU A 33 -5.23 5.60 -8.66
N ARG A 34 -4.77 6.74 -8.13
CA ARG A 34 -3.97 7.74 -8.87
C ARG A 34 -2.48 7.49 -8.67
N SER A 35 -1.77 7.17 -9.75
CA SER A 35 -0.33 6.85 -9.68
C SER A 35 0.57 8.05 -9.45
N ASP A 36 0.10 9.25 -9.78
CA ASP A 36 0.81 10.53 -9.64
C ASP A 36 0.51 11.25 -8.30
N ALA A 37 -0.20 10.59 -7.38
CA ALA A 37 -0.60 11.18 -6.12
C ALA A 37 0.60 11.48 -5.21
N ILE A 38 0.67 12.71 -4.70
CA ILE A 38 1.64 13.12 -3.68
C ILE A 38 0.88 13.83 -2.54
N ASN A 39 1.06 13.35 -1.31
CA ASN A 39 0.55 14.00 -0.11
C ASN A 39 1.71 14.47 0.76
N HIS A 40 1.63 15.71 1.27
CA HIS A 40 2.65 16.29 2.14
C HIS A 40 2.21 16.21 3.60
N ASN A 41 3.05 15.61 4.45
CA ASN A 41 2.77 15.42 5.87
C ASN A 41 3.35 16.57 6.71
N ARG A 42 2.74 16.77 7.89
CA ARG A 42 3.15 17.86 8.82
C ARG A 42 4.56 17.68 9.38
N ASP A 43 5.08 16.47 9.36
CA ASP A 43 6.44 16.14 9.81
C ASP A 43 7.50 16.32 8.72
N GLY A 44 7.11 16.85 7.54
CA GLY A 44 8.00 17.07 6.41
C GLY A 44 8.21 15.82 5.53
N THR A 45 7.65 14.67 5.91
CA THR A 45 7.58 13.52 5.00
C THR A 45 6.51 13.73 3.94
N ARG A 46 6.54 12.90 2.90
CA ARG A 46 5.50 12.86 1.86
C ARG A 46 5.15 11.43 1.52
N ASP A 47 3.90 11.20 1.13
CA ASP A 47 3.41 9.91 0.70
C ASP A 47 3.27 9.90 -0.83
N ILE A 48 3.90 8.91 -1.46
CA ILE A 48 4.26 8.96 -2.88
C ILE A 48 3.56 7.86 -3.67
N GLY A 49 2.90 8.25 -4.76
CA GLY A 49 2.38 7.40 -5.81
C GLY A 49 1.14 6.59 -5.42
N LEU A 50 0.86 5.57 -6.23
CA LEU A 50 -0.34 4.74 -6.16
C LEU A 50 -0.60 4.14 -4.76
N MET A 51 0.46 3.65 -4.11
CA MET A 51 0.41 3.02 -2.78
C MET A 51 0.78 3.98 -1.63
N GLN A 52 0.96 5.28 -1.92
CA GLN A 52 1.29 6.32 -0.94
C GLN A 52 2.48 5.92 -0.04
N ILE A 53 3.59 5.55 -0.67
CA ILE A 53 4.80 5.13 0.05
C ILE A 53 5.41 6.34 0.75
N ASN A 54 5.52 6.28 2.07
CA ASN A 54 6.10 7.37 2.84
C ASN A 54 7.59 7.56 2.51
N SER A 55 8.00 8.82 2.34
CA SER A 55 9.35 9.21 1.93
C SER A 55 10.44 8.81 2.93
N ILE A 56 10.09 8.43 4.16
CA ILE A 56 11.02 7.86 5.14
C ILE A 56 11.71 6.59 4.63
N HIS A 57 11.10 5.89 3.68
CA HIS A 57 11.68 4.68 3.08
C HIS A 57 12.66 4.98 1.94
N LEU A 58 12.67 6.19 1.38
CA LEU A 58 13.50 6.54 0.22
C LEU A 58 15.00 6.31 0.42
N PRO A 59 15.63 6.61 1.57
CA PRO A 59 17.05 6.33 1.77
C PRO A 59 17.40 4.85 1.63
N ARG A 60 16.51 3.95 2.05
CA ARG A 60 16.69 2.50 1.88
C ARG A 60 16.41 2.08 0.43
N LEU A 61 15.31 2.57 -0.14
CA LEU A 61 14.84 2.23 -1.49
C LEU A 61 15.82 2.70 -2.57
N SER A 62 16.48 3.85 -2.37
CA SER A 62 17.45 4.40 -3.33
C SER A 62 18.66 3.49 -3.53
N THR A 63 19.04 2.69 -2.52
CA THR A 63 20.10 1.68 -2.66
C THR A 63 19.75 0.56 -3.64
N GLN A 64 18.46 0.41 -3.97
CA GLN A 64 17.91 -0.53 -4.96
C GLN A 64 17.57 0.18 -6.28
N GLY A 65 18.00 1.44 -6.44
CA GLY A 65 17.68 2.27 -7.59
C GLY A 65 16.23 2.75 -7.62
N ILE A 66 15.45 2.59 -6.54
CA ILE A 66 14.06 3.04 -6.45
C ILE A 66 14.05 4.49 -5.95
N THR A 67 13.63 5.40 -6.82
CA THR A 67 13.51 6.83 -6.53
C THR A 67 12.04 7.22 -6.39
N GLU A 68 11.80 8.39 -5.81
CA GLU A 68 10.46 8.99 -5.78
C GLU A 68 9.85 9.12 -7.19
N GLN A 69 10.63 9.63 -8.15
CA GLN A 69 10.16 9.76 -9.53
C GLN A 69 9.74 8.41 -10.11
N ARG A 70 10.51 7.33 -9.86
CA ARG A 70 10.12 5.99 -10.29
C ARG A 70 8.85 5.48 -9.62
N LEU A 71 8.58 5.85 -8.36
CA LEU A 71 7.32 5.49 -7.69
C LEU A 71 6.10 6.21 -8.27
N LEU A 72 6.30 7.37 -8.90
CA LEU A 72 5.25 8.13 -9.59
C LEU A 72 5.05 7.64 -11.03
N ASP A 73 6.14 7.35 -11.73
CA ASP A 73 6.13 6.96 -13.14
C ASP A 73 5.76 5.49 -13.37
N ASP A 74 6.07 4.63 -12.39
CA ASP A 74 5.81 3.19 -12.45
C ASP A 74 4.81 2.78 -11.35
N PRO A 75 3.50 2.74 -11.67
CA PRO A 75 2.48 2.31 -10.73
C PRO A 75 2.73 0.90 -10.20
N CYS A 76 3.28 0.01 -11.03
CA CYS A 76 3.52 -1.37 -10.63
C CYS A 76 4.68 -1.48 -9.63
N LEU A 77 5.72 -0.65 -9.78
CA LEU A 77 6.75 -0.51 -8.76
C LEU A 77 6.16 0.02 -7.43
N SER A 78 5.24 0.99 -7.50
CA SER A 78 4.53 1.48 -6.32
C SER A 78 3.77 0.34 -5.61
N VAL A 79 3.06 -0.52 -6.37
CA VAL A 79 2.39 -1.73 -5.86
C VAL A 79 3.37 -2.69 -5.20
N GLU A 80 4.48 -3.02 -5.85
CA GLU A 80 5.49 -3.94 -5.32
C GLU A 80 6.09 -3.42 -4.00
N VAL A 81 6.45 -2.14 -3.94
CA VAL A 81 6.98 -1.52 -2.72
C VAL A 81 5.93 -1.48 -1.61
N GLY A 82 4.68 -1.14 -1.93
CA GLY A 82 3.57 -1.16 -0.97
C GLY A 82 3.29 -2.55 -0.41
N ALA A 83 3.29 -3.57 -1.27
CA ALA A 83 3.14 -4.97 -0.85
C ALA A 83 4.29 -5.42 0.06
N SER A 84 5.53 -5.03 -0.24
CA SER A 84 6.70 -5.29 0.60
C SER A 84 6.58 -4.64 1.99
N VAL A 85 6.10 -3.40 2.06
CA VAL A 85 5.86 -2.71 3.35
C VAL A 85 4.75 -3.42 4.13
N LEU A 86 3.64 -3.78 3.49
CA LEU A 86 2.55 -4.51 4.13
C LEU A 86 3.01 -5.88 4.64
N ALA A 87 3.83 -6.60 3.87
CA ALA A 87 4.41 -7.88 4.28
C ALA A 87 5.25 -7.76 5.56
N GLY A 88 5.95 -6.63 5.75
CA GLY A 88 6.65 -6.32 7.00
C GLY A 88 5.70 -6.20 8.20
N PHE A 89 4.53 -5.57 8.03
CA PHE A 89 3.51 -5.52 9.08
C PHE A 89 2.82 -6.87 9.30
N ILE A 90 2.59 -7.65 8.25
CA ILE A 90 2.05 -9.02 8.35
C ILE A 90 3.01 -9.92 9.13
N THR A 91 4.31 -9.81 8.88
CA THR A 91 5.35 -10.55 9.62
C THR A 91 5.28 -10.25 11.12
N ARG A 92 4.99 -8.99 11.48
CA ARG A 92 4.92 -8.55 12.87
C ARG A 92 3.60 -8.90 13.57
N TYR A 93 2.47 -8.74 12.90
CA TYR A 93 1.14 -8.82 13.52
C TYR A 93 0.36 -10.07 13.12
N GLY A 94 0.87 -10.88 12.21
CA GLY A 94 0.11 -11.90 11.50
C GLY A 94 -0.73 -11.31 10.38
N TYR A 95 -1.23 -12.18 9.49
CA TYR A 95 -2.06 -11.73 8.38
C TYR A 95 -3.49 -11.42 8.85
N ASN A 96 -3.71 -10.18 9.29
CA ASN A 96 -4.99 -9.71 9.80
C ASN A 96 -5.16 -8.19 9.67
N TRP A 97 -6.34 -7.68 10.05
CA TRP A 97 -6.69 -6.26 9.98
C TRP A 97 -5.81 -5.33 10.82
N THR A 98 -5.08 -5.84 11.81
CA THR A 98 -4.08 -5.05 12.54
C THR A 98 -2.89 -4.71 11.66
N ALA A 99 -2.41 -5.66 10.84
CA ALA A 99 -1.34 -5.42 9.88
C ALA A 99 -1.77 -4.40 8.82
N VAL A 100 -2.98 -4.53 8.29
CA VAL A 100 -3.57 -3.56 7.34
C VAL A 100 -3.67 -2.18 7.98
N GLY A 101 -4.19 -2.09 9.20
CA GLY A 101 -4.24 -0.83 9.95
C GLY A 101 -2.87 -0.19 10.17
N ALA A 102 -1.84 -1.01 10.44
CA ALA A 102 -0.48 -0.58 10.69
C ALA A 102 0.22 -0.03 9.44
N TYR A 103 -0.21 -0.40 8.23
CA TYR A 103 0.29 0.17 6.98
C TYR A 103 0.23 1.71 6.99
N ASN A 104 -0.92 2.27 7.37
CA ASN A 104 -1.13 3.72 7.43
C ASN A 104 -0.73 4.35 8.77
N ALA A 105 -1.02 3.67 9.89
CA ALA A 105 -0.88 4.26 11.22
C ALA A 105 0.39 3.83 11.98
N GLY A 106 1.21 2.96 11.40
CA GLY A 106 2.47 2.48 11.99
C GLY A 106 2.31 1.62 13.25
N ASN A 107 3.44 1.39 13.92
CA ASN A 107 3.56 0.42 15.02
C ASN A 107 3.27 0.98 16.42
N SER A 108 3.12 2.31 16.56
CA SER A 108 2.97 2.94 17.88
C SER A 108 1.72 2.43 18.60
N PRO A 109 1.82 1.95 19.86
CA PRO A 109 0.66 1.48 20.62
C PRO A 109 -0.46 2.53 20.75
N ARG A 110 -0.08 3.82 20.80
CA ARG A 110 -1.01 4.96 20.89
C ARG A 110 -1.88 5.12 19.64
N ARG A 111 -1.56 4.43 18.54
CA ARG A 111 -2.26 4.55 17.25
C ARG A 111 -3.27 3.43 16.99
N GLN A 112 -3.63 2.62 17.98
CA GLN A 112 -4.63 1.56 17.84
C GLN A 112 -5.95 2.04 17.22
N ALA A 113 -6.51 3.14 17.70
CA ALA A 113 -7.75 3.68 17.16
C ALA A 113 -7.62 4.12 15.68
N ALA A 114 -6.45 4.65 15.29
CA ALA A 114 -6.18 5.01 13.91
C ALA A 114 -6.06 3.77 13.01
N ARG A 115 -5.37 2.72 13.47
CA ARG A 115 -5.28 1.42 12.77
C ARG A 115 -6.67 0.84 12.50
N LEU A 116 -7.54 0.82 13.50
CA LEU A 116 -8.91 0.31 13.35
C LEU A 116 -9.74 1.13 12.36
N ARG A 117 -9.62 2.47 12.39
CA ARG A 117 -10.32 3.33 11.42
C ARG A 117 -9.84 3.06 9.99
N TYR A 118 -8.53 2.95 9.79
CA TYR A 118 -7.98 2.67 8.47
C TYR A 118 -8.37 1.28 7.97
N ALA A 119 -8.21 0.24 8.81
CA ALA A 119 -8.59 -1.12 8.46
C ALA A 119 -10.06 -1.24 8.05
N ARG A 120 -10.97 -0.51 8.71
CA ARG A 120 -12.39 -0.46 8.33
C ARG A 120 -12.60 0.13 6.93
N LYS A 121 -11.89 1.20 6.57
CA LYS A 121 -11.96 1.79 5.22
C LYS A 121 -11.51 0.78 4.16
N VAL A 122 -10.37 0.13 4.40
CA VAL A 122 -9.84 -0.88 3.48
C VAL A 122 -10.79 -2.07 3.36
N TRP A 123 -11.35 -2.55 4.48
CA TRP A 123 -12.33 -3.64 4.47
C TRP A 123 -13.55 -3.33 3.58
N GLN A 124 -14.10 -2.13 3.66
CA GLN A 124 -15.24 -1.72 2.82
C GLN A 124 -14.90 -1.78 1.33
N ARG A 125 -13.69 -1.34 0.93
CA ARG A 125 -13.25 -1.42 -0.46
C ARG A 125 -12.90 -2.84 -0.88
N TYR A 126 -12.30 -3.62 0.01
CA TYR A 126 -11.95 -5.02 -0.23
C TYR A 126 -13.18 -5.87 -0.58
N GLN A 127 -14.32 -5.60 0.07
CA GLN A 127 -15.57 -6.27 -0.26
C GLN A 127 -16.05 -6.01 -1.69
N VAL A 128 -15.78 -4.82 -2.24
CA VAL A 128 -16.14 -4.47 -3.62
C VAL A 128 -15.26 -5.26 -4.61
N PHE A 129 -13.94 -5.26 -4.40
CA PHE A 129 -13.00 -5.97 -5.28
C PHE A 129 -13.16 -7.49 -5.26
N THR A 130 -13.53 -8.06 -4.11
CA THR A 130 -13.77 -9.52 -4.00
C THR A 130 -15.12 -9.95 -4.60
N GLN A 131 -16.14 -9.10 -4.56
CA GLN A 131 -17.43 -9.39 -5.20
C GLN A 131 -17.36 -9.28 -6.72
N ALA A 132 -16.54 -8.38 -7.27
CA ALA A 132 -16.31 -8.24 -8.71
C ALA A 132 -15.66 -9.46 -9.37
N ARG A 133 -15.20 -10.44 -8.58
CA ARG A 133 -14.58 -11.69 -9.05
C ARG A 133 -15.57 -12.87 -9.18
N ARG A 134 -16.81 -12.69 -8.70
CA ARG A 134 -17.91 -13.66 -8.85
C ARG A 134 -18.68 -13.40 -10.12
#